data_AF-A0AAT9M193-F1
#
_entry.id   AF-A0AAT9M193-F1
#
_cell.length_a   1.000
_cell.length_b   1.000
_cell.length_c   1.000
_cell.angle_alpha   90.00
_cell.angle_beta   90.00
_cell.angle_gamma   90.00
#
_symmetry.space_group_name_H-M   'P 1'
#
loop_
_entity.id
_entity.type
_entity.pdbx_description
1 polymer ?
#
loop_
_entity_poly.entity_id
_entity_poly.type
_entity_poly.pdbx_seq_one_letter_code
_entity_poly.pdbx_strand_id
1 'polypeptide(L)' 'MAKDRSTRIEPSWPNIEGEKHPVSELATDVQGALSPFGDVVFPVDPESLPYTHPVTEINR' A
#
# COMPACT_ATOMS: atom_id res chain seq x y z
N MET A 1 -25.03 24.41 -15.02
CA MET A 1 -25.19 24.20 -13.57
C MET A 1 -25.04 22.71 -13.29
N ALA A 2 -24.00 22.30 -12.57
CA ALA A 2 -23.77 20.89 -12.27
C ALA A 2 -24.78 20.40 -11.21
N LYS A 3 -25.33 19.20 -11.41
CA LYS A 3 -26.33 18.56 -10.55
C LYS A 3 -25.71 18.15 -9.21
N ASP A 4 -26.37 18.52 -8.11
CA ASP A 4 -26.00 18.15 -6.75
C ASP A 4 -26.01 16.61 -6.59
N ARG A 5 -24.90 16.06 -6.06
CA ARG A 5 -24.70 14.62 -5.83
C ARG A 5 -24.46 14.38 -4.35
N SER A 6 -25.49 14.61 -3.54
CA SER A 6 -25.43 14.50 -2.07
C SER A 6 -25.01 13.12 -1.52
N THR A 7 -25.07 12.07 -2.34
CA THR A 7 -24.66 10.70 -1.97
C THR A 7 -23.22 10.36 -2.36
N ARG A 8 -22.50 11.27 -3.01
CA ARG A 8 -21.11 11.04 -3.42
C ARG A 8 -20.19 11.32 -2.25
N ILE A 9 -19.77 10.25 -1.57
CA ILE A 9 -18.67 10.31 -0.61
C ILE A 9 -17.40 10.51 -1.42
N GLU A 10 -16.93 11.75 -1.53
CA GLU A 10 -15.56 12.01 -1.94
C GLU A 10 -14.65 11.54 -0.80
N PRO A 11 -13.68 10.65 -1.04
CA PRO A 11 -12.69 10.34 -0.02
C PRO A 11 -11.92 11.64 0.29
N SER A 12 -12.24 12.28 1.42
CA SER A 12 -11.46 13.40 1.92
C SER A 12 -10.17 12.84 2.52
N TRP A 13 -9.05 13.50 2.21
CA TRP A 13 -7.80 13.22 2.89
C TRP A 13 -7.94 13.57 4.38
N PRO A 14 -7.33 12.80 5.29
CA PRO A 14 -7.32 13.15 6.71
C PRO A 14 -6.69 14.53 6.90
N ASN A 15 -7.28 15.35 7.77
CA ASN A 15 -6.69 16.62 8.16
C ASN A 15 -5.54 16.31 9.12
N ILE A 16 -4.30 16.44 8.65
CA ILE A 16 -3.10 16.20 9.44
C ILE A 16 -2.65 17.56 9.99
N GLU A 17 -2.54 17.68 11.32
CA GLU A 17 -2.04 18.90 11.95
C GLU A 17 -0.56 19.16 11.59
N GLY A 18 -0.24 20.40 11.19
CA GLY A 18 1.12 20.87 10.88
C GLY A 18 1.52 20.78 9.40
N GLU A 19 2.80 21.01 9.10
CA GLU A 19 3.41 20.90 7.75
C GLU A 19 3.62 19.44 7.31
N LYS A 20 2.70 18.54 7.68
CA LYS A 20 2.79 17.13 7.30
C LYS A 20 2.01 16.93 6.01
N HIS A 21 2.69 17.14 4.89
CA HIS A 21 2.14 16.83 3.58
C HIS A 21 1.87 15.31 3.48
N PRO A 22 0.75 14.88 2.88
CA PRO A 22 0.57 13.48 2.55
C PRO A 22 1.73 13.06 1.64
N VAL A 23 2.39 11.96 1.97
CA VAL A 23 3.49 11.43 1.18
C VAL A 23 2.97 11.15 -0.23
N SER A 24 3.48 11.89 -1.21
CA SER A 24 3.16 11.77 -2.62
C SER A 24 4.45 11.67 -3.41
N GLU A 25 4.41 11.14 -4.64
CA GLU A 25 5.60 11.08 -5.51
C GLU A 25 6.27 12.46 -5.73
N LEU A 26 5.51 13.56 -5.57
CA LEU A 26 6.01 14.92 -5.69
C LEU A 26 6.78 15.40 -4.44
N ALA A 27 6.47 14.86 -3.28
CA ALA A 27 7.02 15.30 -1.98
C ALA A 27 8.11 14.36 -1.43
N THR A 28 8.53 13.36 -2.21
CA THR A 28 9.59 12.41 -1.84
C THR A 28 10.91 12.78 -2.51
N ASP A 29 12.02 12.53 -1.81
CA ASP A 29 13.38 12.78 -2.32
C ASP A 29 13.77 11.84 -3.47
N VAL A 30 13.02 10.75 -3.67
CA VAL A 30 13.25 9.74 -4.71
C VAL A 30 12.01 9.55 -5.58
N GLN A 31 12.19 9.50 -6.90
CA GLN A 31 11.12 9.22 -7.85
C GLN A 31 10.67 7.75 -7.76
N GLY A 32 9.35 7.54 -7.66
CA GLY A 32 8.70 6.22 -7.59
C GLY A 32 7.97 5.97 -6.27
N ALA A 33 7.03 5.02 -6.29
CA ALA A 33 6.41 4.54 -5.06
C ALA A 33 7.51 3.92 -4.17
N LEU A 34 7.78 4.55 -3.02
CA LEU A 34 8.51 3.90 -1.95
C LEU A 34 7.88 2.52 -1.77
N SER A 35 8.70 1.47 -1.75
CA SER A 35 8.24 0.10 -1.55
C SER A 35 7.21 0.11 -0.41
N PRO A 36 6.03 -0.53 -0.54
CA PRO A 36 5.08 -0.60 0.56
C PRO A 36 5.68 -1.33 1.77
N PHE A 37 6.79 -2.04 1.57
CA PHE A 37 7.56 -2.73 2.59
C PHE A 37 8.68 -1.86 3.19
N GLY A 38 8.77 -0.58 2.86
CA GLY A 38 9.79 0.34 3.37
C GLY A 38 11.20 -0.12 3.03
N ASP A 39 11.98 -0.45 4.05
CA ASP A 39 13.40 -0.83 3.95
C ASP A 39 13.63 -2.29 3.52
N VAL A 40 12.58 -3.07 3.29
CA VAL A 40 12.70 -4.47 2.88
C VAL A 40 13.23 -4.57 1.44
N VAL A 41 14.39 -5.21 1.29
CA VAL A 41 15.01 -5.51 0.00
C VAL A 41 14.61 -6.92 -0.45
N PHE A 42 14.19 -7.04 -1.70
CA PHE A 42 13.83 -8.33 -2.31
C PHE A 42 14.97 -8.89 -3.18
N PRO A 43 15.08 -10.22 -3.31
CA PRO A 43 14.29 -11.23 -2.60
C PRO A 43 14.71 -11.36 -1.12
N VAL A 44 13.75 -11.67 -0.26
CA VAL A 44 14.03 -12.02 1.15
C VAL A 44 14.46 -13.49 1.26
N ASP A 45 15.09 -13.86 2.37
CA ASP A 45 15.47 -15.24 2.65
C ASP A 45 14.24 -16.17 2.65
N PRO A 46 14.20 -17.23 1.82
CA PRO A 46 13.09 -18.17 1.78
C PRO A 46 12.74 -18.79 3.14
N GLU A 47 13.72 -19.03 4.01
CA GLU A 47 13.49 -19.61 5.34
C GLU A 47 12.79 -18.64 6.31
N SER A 48 12.79 -17.34 5.99
CA SER A 48 12.09 -16.32 6.77
C SER A 48 10.61 -16.18 6.37
N LEU A 49 10.21 -16.75 5.23
CA LEU A 49 8.85 -16.64 4.73
C LEU A 49 7.92 -17.57 5.51
N PRO A 50 6.75 -17.10 5.99
CA PRO A 50 5.72 -17.96 6.58
C PRO A 50 4.97 -18.79 5.50
N TYR A 51 5.63 -19.08 4.37
CA TYR A 51 5.07 -19.80 3.25
C TYR A 51 5.24 -21.31 3.46
N THR A 52 4.13 -22.05 3.38
CA THR A 52 4.15 -23.52 3.36
C THR A 52 3.63 -23.99 2.01
N HIS A 53 4.46 -24.75 1.28
CA HIS A 53 4.06 -25.28 -0.01
C HIS A 53 2.97 -26.35 0.17
N PRO A 54 1.78 -26.22 -0.47
CA PRO A 54 0.73 -27.21 -0.33
C PRO A 54 1.16 -28.55 -0.93
N VAL A 55 0.77 -29.64 -0.30
CA VAL A 55 0.99 -31.00 -0.80
C VAL A 55 -0.38 -31.64 -1.04
N THR A 56 -0.57 -32.21 -2.23
CA THR A 56 -1.80 -32.95 -2.57
C THR A 56 -1.69 -34.37 -2.05
N GLU A 57 -2.57 -34.75 -1.12
CA GLU A 57 -2.74 -36.14 -0.70
C GLU A 57 -3.78 -36.83 -1.59
N ILE A 58 -3.37 -37.87 -2.31
CA ILE A 58 -4.26 -38.69 -3.14
C ILE A 58 -4.88 -39.76 -2.25
N ASN A 59 -6.22 -39.85 -2.22
CA ASN A 59 -6.94 -40.94 -1.55
C ASN A 59 -6.49 -42.28 -2.12
N ARG A 60 -6.01 -43.17 -1.26
CA ARG A 60 -5.63 -44.55 -1.59
C ARG A 60 -6.76 -45.53 -1.35
#